data_AF-A0A368F3J4-F1
#
_entry.id   AF-A0A368F3J4-F1
#
_cell.length_a   1.000
_cell.length_b   1.000
_cell.length_c   1.000
_cell.angle_alpha   90.00
_cell.angle_beta   90.00
_cell.angle_gamma   90.00
#
_symmetry.space_group_name_H-M   'P 1'
#
loop_
_entity.id
_entity.type
_entity.pdbx_description
1 polymer ?
#
loop_
_entity_poly.entity_id
_entity_poly.type
_entity_poly.pdbx_seq_one_letter_code
_entity_poly.pdbx_strand_id
1 'polypeptide(L)'
;MAQGNACIPDDFEMPISAFDIPRCYQGDLSAVVITEGLVRDRVRRLAKDIHEAIGDSQLSLLCVLKGSYKFFNALVDELSNARWSCKEPMTVDFIRCKSYEDDSSSGTVQIIGMSNLEELRGKNVLVSSIRNQFSLL
;
A
#
# COMPACT_ATOMS: atom_id res chain seq x y z
N MET A 1 4.48 3.06 -21.45
CA MET A 1 4.17 2.66 -20.06
C MET A 1 3.25 1.46 -20.12
N ALA A 2 3.76 0.24 -19.95
CA ALA A 2 2.89 -0.94 -19.90
C ALA A 2 2.27 -1.03 -18.51
N GLN A 3 1.21 -0.26 -18.28
CA GLN A 3 0.36 -0.36 -17.08
C GLN A 3 -0.50 -1.63 -17.19
N GLY A 4 0.14 -2.78 -16.99
CA GLY A 4 -0.57 -4.05 -16.84
C GLY A 4 -1.18 -4.11 -15.44
N ASN A 5 -2.49 -3.92 -15.33
CA ASN A 5 -3.20 -4.25 -14.10
C ASN A 5 -3.25 -5.77 -13.96
N ALA A 6 -2.85 -6.30 -12.80
CA ALA A 6 -3.11 -7.70 -12.48
C ALA A 6 -4.62 -7.83 -12.22
N CYS A 7 -5.32 -8.54 -13.11
CA CYS A 7 -6.74 -8.82 -12.97
C CYS A 7 -6.89 -10.23 -12.38
N ILE A 8 -7.65 -10.33 -11.29
CA ILE A 8 -8.00 -11.59 -10.66
C ILE A 8 -9.44 -11.90 -11.09
N PRO A 9 -9.71 -13.09 -11.65
CA PRO A 9 -11.07 -13.50 -11.96
C PRO A 9 -11.96 -13.55 -10.71
N ASP A 10 -13.25 -13.24 -10.85
CA ASP A 10 -14.19 -13.18 -9.72
C ASP A 10 -14.31 -14.53 -8.98
N ASP A 11 -14.18 -15.64 -9.71
CA ASP A 11 -14.29 -17.00 -9.17
C ASP A 11 -12.93 -17.64 -8.80
N PHE A 12 -11.87 -16.84 -8.67
CA PHE A 12 -10.53 -17.36 -8.37
C PHE A 12 -10.34 -17.65 -6.88
N GLU A 13 -10.32 -18.94 -6.54
CA GLU A 13 -10.12 -19.43 -5.19
C GLU A 13 -9.07 -20.55 -5.13
N MET A 14 -8.16 -20.49 -4.16
CA MET A 14 -7.23 -21.58 -3.86
C MET A 14 -7.56 -22.23 -2.52
N PRO A 15 -7.45 -23.56 -2.40
CA PRO A 15 -7.79 -24.28 -1.17
C PRO A 15 -6.82 -23.94 -0.04
N ILE A 16 -7.36 -23.62 1.13
CA ILE A 16 -6.59 -23.27 2.34
C ILE A 16 -5.59 -24.36 2.72
N SER A 17 -5.97 -25.63 2.52
CA SER A 17 -5.13 -26.79 2.83
C SER A 17 -3.85 -26.88 2.00
N ALA A 18 -3.74 -26.10 0.92
CA ALA A 18 -2.51 -26.01 0.12
C ALA A 18 -1.47 -25.05 0.74
N PHE A 19 -1.79 -24.36 1.83
CA PHE A 19 -0.96 -23.33 2.44
C PHE A 19 -0.73 -23.58 3.94
N ASP A 20 0.34 -23.02 4.46
CA ASP A 20 0.61 -22.96 5.90
C ASP A 20 -0.14 -21.78 6.51
N ILE A 21 -1.28 -22.08 7.15
CA ILE A 21 -2.19 -21.08 7.73
C ILE A 21 -2.16 -21.18 9.26
N PRO A 22 -1.99 -20.07 9.98
CA PRO A 22 -1.99 -20.07 11.43
C PRO A 22 -3.27 -20.69 12.00
N ARG A 23 -3.11 -21.60 12.98
CA ARG A 23 -4.23 -22.34 13.59
C ARG A 23 -5.28 -21.43 14.25
N CYS A 24 -4.90 -20.23 14.66
CA CYS A 24 -5.83 -19.25 15.23
C CYS A 24 -6.87 -18.73 14.24
N TYR A 25 -6.74 -19.01 12.94
CA TYR A 25 -7.72 -18.68 11.89
C TYR A 25 -8.48 -19.90 11.37
N GLN A 26 -8.38 -21.04 12.07
CA GLN A 26 -9.02 -22.27 11.62
C GLN A 26 -10.56 -22.12 11.66
N GLY A 27 -11.19 -22.26 10.49
CA GLY A 27 -12.64 -22.10 10.33
C GLY A 27 -13.08 -20.68 9.96
N ASP A 28 -12.18 -19.69 10.01
CA ASP A 28 -12.50 -18.29 9.70
C ASP A 28 -12.26 -17.91 8.24
N LEU A 29 -11.57 -18.77 7.48
CA LEU A 29 -11.20 -18.54 6.09
C LEU A 29 -11.92 -19.56 5.21
N SER A 30 -12.38 -19.13 4.02
CA SER A 30 -12.98 -19.99 2.99
C SER A 30 -11.98 -20.40 1.90
N ALA A 31 -11.16 -19.46 1.44
CA ALA A 31 -10.16 -19.67 0.39
C ALA A 31 -9.01 -18.66 0.49
N VAL A 32 -7.92 -18.94 -0.22
CA VAL A 32 -6.83 -17.97 -0.47
C VAL A 32 -7.01 -17.39 -1.87
N VAL A 33 -7.13 -16.07 -1.99
CA VAL A 33 -7.31 -15.37 -3.28
C VAL A 33 -5.98 -14.84 -3.83
N ILE A 34 -5.11 -14.32 -2.97
CA ILE A 34 -3.80 -13.78 -3.36
C ILE A 34 -2.75 -14.30 -2.38
N THR A 35 -1.73 -14.98 -2.90
CA THR A 35 -0.59 -15.44 -2.10
C THR A 35 0.36 -14.29 -1.78
N GLU A 36 1.12 -14.41 -0.71
CA GLU A 36 2.17 -13.44 -0.36
C GLU A 36 3.20 -13.27 -1.51
N GLY A 37 3.55 -14.35 -2.20
CA GLY A 37 4.46 -14.32 -3.35
C GLY A 37 3.92 -13.46 -4.50
N LEU A 38 2.64 -13.61 -4.85
CA LEU A 38 2.00 -12.78 -5.88
C LEU A 38 2.00 -11.29 -5.49
N VAL A 39 1.72 -10.99 -4.22
CA VAL A 39 1.80 -9.62 -3.70
C VAL A 39 3.23 -9.08 -3.87
N ARG A 40 4.24 -9.82 -3.43
CA ARG A 40 5.66 -9.39 -3.52
C ARG A 40 6.10 -9.15 -4.95
N ASP A 41 5.77 -10.04 -5.88
CA ASP A 41 6.14 -9.89 -7.29
C ASP A 41 5.48 -8.65 -7.91
N ARG A 42 4.22 -8.39 -7.57
CA ARG A 42 3.54 -7.18 -8.04
C ARG A 42 4.14 -5.91 -7.43
N VAL A 43 4.46 -5.93 -6.14
CA VAL A 43 5.13 -4.81 -5.44
C VAL A 43 6.51 -4.53 -6.05
N ARG A 44 7.29 -5.55 -6.38
CA ARG A 44 8.59 -5.39 -7.05
C ARG A 44 8.46 -4.70 -8.40
N ARG A 45 7.47 -5.08 -9.22
CA ARG A 45 7.19 -4.39 -10.48
C ARG A 45 6.78 -2.94 -10.23
N LEU A 46 5.88 -2.72 -9.28
CA LEU A 46 5.40 -1.38 -8.93
C LEU A 46 6.54 -0.46 -8.49
N ALA A 47 7.49 -0.96 -7.69
CA ALA A 47 8.67 -0.20 -7.26
C ALA A 47 9.53 0.25 -8.45
N LYS A 48 9.72 -0.61 -9.46
CA LYS A 48 10.41 -0.25 -10.72
C LYS A 48 9.64 0.82 -11.48
N ASP A 49 8.33 0.64 -11.65
CA ASP A 49 7.47 1.61 -12.35
C ASP A 49 7.53 3.00 -11.67
N ILE A 50 7.54 3.04 -10.33
CA ILE A 50 7.68 4.28 -9.55
C ILE A 50 9.07 4.90 -9.75
N HIS A 51 10.14 4.11 -9.67
CA HIS A 51 11.49 4.64 -9.85
C HIS A 51 11.69 5.20 -11.27
N GLU A 52 11.19 4.51 -12.31
CA GLU A 52 11.23 4.99 -13.69
C GLU A 52 10.48 6.32 -13.87
N ALA A 53 9.37 6.52 -13.15
CA ALA A 53 8.59 7.75 -13.21
C ALA A 53 9.21 8.94 -12.46
N ILE A 54 9.83 8.69 -11.30
CA ILE A 54 10.39 9.74 -10.43
C ILE A 54 11.87 10.03 -10.73
N GLY A 55 12.60 9.05 -11.28
CA GLY A 55 14.04 9.08 -11.46
C GLY A 55 14.79 9.18 -10.13
N ASP A 56 15.92 9.89 -10.14
CA ASP A 56 16.81 10.06 -8.97
C ASP A 56 16.36 11.17 -8.01
N SER A 57 15.23 11.82 -8.27
CA SER A 57 14.70 12.89 -7.42
C SER A 57 14.37 12.39 -6.01
N GLN A 58 14.45 13.27 -5.01
CA GLN A 58 14.03 12.97 -3.64
C GLN A 58 12.58 12.44 -3.62
N LEU A 59 12.35 11.36 -2.86
CA LEU A 59 11.07 10.69 -2.72
C LEU A 59 10.64 10.63 -1.26
N SER A 60 9.46 11.18 -0.96
CA SER A 60 8.81 11.11 0.35
C SER A 60 7.64 10.13 0.30
N LEU A 61 7.70 9.10 1.12
CA LEU A 61 6.73 8.03 1.20
C LEU A 61 5.78 8.30 2.38
N LEU A 62 4.48 8.36 2.11
CA LEU A 62 3.46 8.64 3.11
C LEU A 62 2.53 7.44 3.28
N CYS A 63 2.56 6.81 4.45
CA CYS A 63 1.77 5.62 4.77
C CYS A 63 0.47 5.99 5.50
N VAL A 64 -0.68 5.57 4.97
CA VAL A 64 -2.00 5.75 5.60
C VAL A 64 -2.34 4.55 6.50
N LEU A 65 -2.17 4.73 7.80
CA LEU A 65 -2.50 3.73 8.81
C LEU A 65 -4.02 3.50 8.94
N LYS A 66 -4.45 2.30 9.35
CA LYS A 66 -3.61 1.15 9.75
C LYS A 66 -3.40 0.15 8.62
N GLY A 67 -4.34 0.02 7.68
CA GLY A 67 -4.40 -1.14 6.78
C GLY A 67 -3.21 -1.27 5.83
N SER A 68 -2.66 -0.16 5.33
CA SER A 68 -1.63 -0.21 4.27
C SER A 68 -0.23 -0.57 4.77
N TYR A 69 0.02 -0.68 6.08
CA TYR A 69 1.37 -0.79 6.62
C TYR A 69 2.16 -2.00 6.09
N LYS A 70 1.54 -3.18 5.93
CA LYS A 70 2.22 -4.38 5.41
C LYS A 70 2.66 -4.17 3.96
N PHE A 71 1.75 -3.66 3.13
CA PHE A 71 2.03 -3.33 1.74
C PHE A 71 3.09 -2.23 1.63
N PHE A 72 2.99 -1.20 2.47
CA PHE A 72 3.92 -0.10 2.52
C PHE A 72 5.34 -0.56 2.84
N ASN A 73 5.51 -1.43 3.84
CA ASN A 73 6.82 -1.99 4.19
C ASN A 73 7.41 -2.79 3.01
N ALA A 74 6.60 -3.67 2.39
CA ALA A 74 7.05 -4.42 1.22
C ALA A 74 7.46 -3.49 0.06
N LEU A 75 6.73 -2.39 -0.13
CA LEU A 75 7.05 -1.40 -1.16
C LEU A 75 8.32 -0.62 -0.85
N VAL A 76 8.55 -0.23 0.41
CA VAL A 76 9.78 0.44 0.86
C VAL A 76 11.00 -0.46 0.61
N ASP A 77 10.90 -1.75 0.93
CA ASP A 77 11.97 -2.72 0.68
C ASP A 77 12.31 -2.82 -0.82
N GLU A 78 11.29 -3.01 -1.67
CA GLU A 78 11.50 -3.13 -3.12
C GLU A 78 11.92 -1.79 -3.77
N LEU A 79 11.48 -0.64 -3.25
CA LEU A 79 11.97 0.67 -3.67
C LEU A 79 13.43 0.90 -3.29
N SER A 80 13.85 0.43 -2.10
CA SER A 80 15.25 0.51 -1.69
C SER A 80 16.15 -0.26 -2.65
N ASN A 81 15.68 -1.41 -3.13
CA ASN A 81 16.36 -2.19 -4.17
C ASN A 81 16.35 -1.47 -5.53
N ALA A 82 15.19 -0.94 -5.95
CA ALA A 82 15.06 -0.27 -7.25
C ALA A 82 15.88 1.03 -7.32
N ARG A 83 16.07 1.70 -6.19
CA ARG A 83 16.73 3.00 -6.06
C ARG A 83 18.13 2.91 -5.44
N TRP A 84 18.75 1.73 -5.46
CA TRP A 84 20.01 1.48 -4.75
C TRP A 84 21.15 2.43 -5.16
N SER A 85 21.12 2.95 -6.39
CA SER A 85 22.11 3.89 -6.94
C SER A 85 21.72 5.37 -6.82
N CYS A 86 20.52 5.67 -6.33
CA CYS A 86 20.08 7.06 -6.15
C CYS A 86 20.86 7.71 -5.00
N LYS A 87 21.26 8.97 -5.18
CA LYS A 87 21.99 9.73 -4.14
C LYS A 87 21.07 10.27 -3.05
N GLU A 88 19.85 10.65 -3.43
CA GLU A 88 18.87 11.24 -2.52
C GLU A 88 18.16 10.15 -1.71
N PRO A 89 18.10 10.26 -0.37
CA PRO A 89 17.43 9.28 0.48
C PRO A 89 15.91 9.37 0.34
N MET A 90 15.26 8.24 0.60
CA MET A 90 13.81 8.21 0.79
C MET A 90 13.47 8.67 2.20
N THR A 91 12.44 9.51 2.35
CA THR A 91 11.85 9.82 3.66
C THR A 91 10.53 9.07 3.84
N VAL A 92 10.17 8.74 5.07
CA VAL A 92 8.96 7.98 5.40
C VAL A 92 8.18 8.70 6.49
N ASP A 93 6.91 8.96 6.21
CA ASP A 93 5.97 9.56 7.15
C ASP A 93 4.71 8.69 7.29
N PHE A 94 4.05 8.80 8.44
CA PHE A 94 2.84 8.04 8.74
C PHE A 94 1.70 8.98 9.10
N ILE A 95 0.54 8.75 8.52
CA ILE A 95 -0.69 9.44 8.88
C ILE A 95 -1.80 8.45 9.20
N ARG A 96 -2.72 8.89 10.04
CA ARG A 96 -4.02 8.27 10.25
C ARG A 96 -5.08 9.21 9.74
N CYS A 97 -5.86 8.75 8.78
CA CYS A 97 -7.07 9.45 8.35
C CYS A 97 -8.24 9.02 9.22
N LYS A 98 -9.00 9.97 9.75
CA LYS A 98 -10.34 9.74 10.30
C LYS A 98 -11.36 10.41 9.39
N SER A 99 -12.28 9.62 8.84
CA SER A 99 -13.35 10.08 7.95
C SER A 99 -14.75 9.89 8.54
N TYR A 100 -14.84 9.43 9.79
CA TYR A 100 -16.10 9.11 10.47
C TYR A 100 -16.10 9.67 11.90
N GLU A 101 -17.08 10.53 12.17
CA GLU A 101 -17.63 10.79 13.51
C GLU A 101 -19.09 10.30 13.40
N ASP A 102 -19.38 9.14 13.98
CA ASP A 102 -20.66 8.41 13.88
C ASP A 102 -21.06 7.96 12.45
N ASP A 103 -22.27 7.40 12.28
CA ASP A 103 -22.84 6.86 11.03
C ASP A 103 -23.02 7.89 9.90
N SER A 104 -22.48 9.10 10.06
CA SER A 104 -22.46 10.17 9.06
C SER A 104 -21.04 10.54 8.68
N SER A 105 -20.73 10.55 7.38
CA SER A 105 -19.48 11.13 6.90
C SER A 105 -19.53 12.65 7.13
N SER A 106 -18.61 13.17 7.95
CA SER A 106 -18.52 14.60 8.28
C SER A 106 -18.08 15.50 7.10
N GLY A 107 -17.85 14.92 5.92
CA GLY A 107 -17.31 15.60 4.74
C GLY A 107 -15.88 16.12 4.92
N THR A 108 -15.26 15.95 6.10
CA THR A 108 -13.94 16.49 6.44
C THR A 108 -13.02 15.37 6.91
N VAL A 109 -11.98 15.06 6.14
CA VAL A 109 -10.96 14.08 6.54
C VAL A 109 -10.00 14.73 7.53
N GLN A 110 -10.01 14.25 8.78
CA GLN A 110 -9.01 14.66 9.76
C GLN A 110 -7.74 13.83 9.55
N ILE A 111 -6.60 14.51 9.40
CA ILE A 111 -5.27 13.90 9.29
C ILE A 111 -4.59 14.01 10.66
N ILE A 112 -4.20 12.87 11.21
CA ILE A 112 -3.50 12.76 12.49
C ILE A 112 -2.13 12.14 12.22
N GLY A 113 -1.08 12.64 12.87
CA GLY A 113 0.27 12.03 12.83
C GLY A 113 1.34 12.86 12.14
N MET A 114 0.95 13.87 11.34
CA MET A 114 1.86 14.92 10.88
C MET A 114 1.58 16.22 11.63
N SER A 115 2.64 16.86 12.14
CA SER A 115 2.60 18.18 12.77
C SER A 115 2.24 19.28 11.76
N ASN A 116 2.75 19.17 10.52
CA ASN A 116 2.55 20.17 9.49
C ASN A 116 2.66 19.59 8.08
N LEU A 117 1.61 19.75 7.27
CA LEU A 117 1.61 19.34 5.85
C LEU A 117 2.56 20.19 5.00
N GLU A 118 2.98 21.38 5.46
CA GLU A 118 3.98 22.20 4.76
C GLU A 118 5.33 21.50 4.63
N GLU A 119 5.64 20.50 5.48
CA GLU A 119 6.87 19.69 5.36
C GLU A 119 6.91 18.87 4.07
N LEU A 120 5.77 18.67 3.41
CA LEU A 120 5.63 17.98 2.13
C LEU A 120 5.74 18.93 0.92
N ARG A 121 5.76 20.25 1.15
CA ARG A 121 5.72 21.23 0.07
C ARG A 121 6.96 21.13 -0.81
N GLY A 122 6.75 20.99 -2.11
CA GLY A 122 7.82 20.89 -3.10
C GLY A 122 8.52 19.54 -3.15
N LYS A 123 8.06 18.52 -2.41
CA LYS A 123 8.59 17.15 -2.44
C LYS A 123 7.76 16.26 -3.38
N ASN A 124 8.40 15.24 -3.95
CA ASN A 124 7.66 14.15 -4.61
C ASN A 124 7.09 13.24 -3.53
N VAL A 125 5.77 13.31 -3.32
CA VAL A 125 5.08 12.53 -2.29
C VAL A 125 4.35 11.36 -2.92
N LEU A 126 4.65 10.15 -2.46
CA LEU A 126 3.91 8.94 -2.80
C LEU A 126 3.05 8.52 -1.61
N VAL A 127 1.74 8.45 -1.82
CA VAL A 127 0.77 8.08 -0.79
C VAL A 127 0.37 6.61 -0.94
N SER A 128 0.54 5.84 0.14
CA SER A 128 0.12 4.43 0.21
C SER A 128 -1.15 4.30 1.03
N SER A 129 -2.23 3.90 0.35
CA SER A 129 -3.56 3.70 0.93
C SER A 129 -4.19 2.42 0.42
N ILE A 130 -5.03 1.79 1.23
CA ILE A 130 -5.93 0.74 0.79
C ILE A 130 -7.23 1.39 0.40
N ARG A 131 -7.60 1.30 -0.88
CA ARG A 131 -8.96 1.65 -1.30
C ARG A 131 -9.89 0.53 -0.84
N ASN A 132 -10.69 0.80 0.19
CA ASN A 132 -11.84 -0.06 0.47
C ASN A 132 -12.83 0.10 -0.69
N GLN A 133 -13.16 -0.99 -1.39
CA GLN A 133 -14.30 -1.01 -2.31
C GLN A 133 -15.65 -1.25 -1.58
N PHE A 134 -15.68 -1.19 -0.24
CA PHE A 134 -16.91 -1.28 0.55
C PHE A 134 -17.59 0.07 0.76
N SER A 135 -17.86 0.81 -0.32
CA SER A 135 -18.94 1.79 -0.33
C SER A 135 -19.59 1.83 -1.71
N LEU A 136 -20.65 1.04 -1.88
CA LEU A 136 -21.83 1.31 -2.72
C LEU A 136 -22.76 0.08 -2.69
N LEU A 137 -23.48 -0.08 -1.59
CA LEU A 137 -24.93 -0.33 -1.56
C LEU A 137 -25.50 0.50 -0.41
#